data_AF-A0A7C1DI16-F1
#
_entry.id   AF-A0A7C1DI16-F1
#
_cell.length_a   1.000
_cell.length_b   1.000
_cell.length_c   1.000
_cell.angle_alpha   90.00
_cell.angle_beta   90.00
_cell.angle_gamma   90.00
#
_symmetry.space_group_name_H-M   'P 1'
#
loop_
_entity.id
_entity.type
_entity.pdbx_description
1 polymer ?
#
loop_
_entity_poly.entity_id
_entity_poly.type
_entity_poly.pdbx_seq_one_letter_code
_entity_poly.pdbx_strand_id
1 'polypeptide(L)'
;MKTRLLMAGLILSLAFNLGFLAAAGYRYFENRKAGDRMIRVGSTPDSSRHMTGFELAPEQARRIRQKRMSFQPRVQEIRMRLHEERTAIADLLTHEPVDTARIVRKIEGMSRLRCEIEKEVVFQLLREQSELTPEQRRRFIRMMTDRMIADQRNRFPPDSPPGSKRLIRRRLMNDRGVLEEFVETHQPKEE
;
A
#
# COMPACT_ATOMS: atom_id res chain seq x y z
N MET A 1 19.04 54.00 18.44
CA MET A 1 19.31 52.57 18.76
C MET A 1 18.08 51.66 18.65
N LYS A 2 16.84 52.16 18.88
CA LYS A 2 15.59 51.36 18.84
C LYS A 2 15.21 50.75 17.47
N THR A 3 15.51 51.41 16.36
CA THR A 3 15.20 50.94 14.99
C THR A 3 16.00 49.73 14.55
N ARG A 4 17.29 49.66 14.93
CA ARG A 4 18.15 48.50 14.65
C ARG A 4 17.74 47.26 15.44
N LEU A 5 17.25 47.46 16.67
CA LEU A 5 16.69 46.39 17.51
C LEU A 5 15.35 45.87 16.97
N LEU A 6 14.46 46.76 16.50
CA LEU A 6 13.21 46.36 15.85
C LEU A 6 13.45 45.61 14.54
N MET A 7 14.39 46.07 13.70
CA MET A 7 14.77 45.34 12.48
C MET A 7 15.35 43.96 12.80
N ALA A 8 16.21 43.85 13.82
CA ALA A 8 16.77 42.56 14.24
C ALA A 8 15.67 41.60 14.71
N GLY A 9 14.70 42.07 15.51
CA GLY A 9 13.56 41.26 15.94
C GLY A 9 12.67 40.80 14.78
N LEU A 10 12.48 41.66 13.76
CA LEU A 10 11.67 41.34 12.58
C LEU A 10 12.35 40.28 11.69
N ILE A 11 13.65 40.40 11.47
CA ILE A 11 14.45 39.40 10.73
C ILE A 11 14.43 38.06 11.45
N LEU A 12 14.57 38.06 12.78
CA LEU A 12 14.53 36.85 13.60
C LEU A 12 13.16 36.15 13.52
N SER A 13 12.07 36.91 13.60
CA SER A 13 10.69 36.41 13.43
C SER A 13 10.46 35.80 12.05
N LEU A 14 10.94 36.46 10.99
CA LEU A 14 10.78 35.98 9.62
C LEU A 14 11.57 34.69 9.38
N ALA A 15 12.80 34.62 9.89
CA ALA A 15 13.63 33.41 9.80
C ALA A 15 13.00 32.24 10.56
N PHE A 16 12.38 32.48 11.72
CA PHE A 16 11.69 31.45 12.50
C PHE A 16 10.47 30.90 11.76
N ASN A 17 9.65 31.77 11.16
CA ASN A 17 8.48 31.36 10.38
C ASN A 17 8.88 30.60 9.11
N LEU A 18 9.92 31.05 8.40
CA LEU A 18 10.48 30.33 7.24
C LEU A 18 11.07 28.97 7.64
N GLY A 19 11.79 28.89 8.75
CA GLY A 19 12.32 27.65 9.29
C GLY A 19 11.21 26.67 9.65
N PHE A 20 10.12 27.15 10.24
CA PHE A 20 8.94 26.33 10.57
C PHE A 20 8.25 25.80 9.31
N LEU A 21 8.04 26.65 8.30
CA LEU A 21 7.48 26.25 6.99
C LEU A 21 8.38 25.26 6.25
N ALA A 22 9.69 25.48 6.26
CA ALA A 22 10.66 24.59 5.64
C ALA A 22 10.74 23.24 6.38
N ALA A 23 10.70 23.22 7.71
CA ALA A 23 10.68 22.00 8.51
C ALA A 23 9.36 21.22 8.34
N ALA A 24 8.22 21.91 8.31
CA ALA A 24 6.92 21.32 8.04
C ALA A 24 6.84 20.77 6.61
N GLY A 25 7.31 21.52 5.62
CA GLY A 25 7.40 21.10 4.23
C GLY A 25 8.35 19.90 4.05
N TYR A 26 9.52 19.95 4.68
CA TYR A 26 10.50 18.85 4.66
C TYR A 26 9.91 17.59 5.32
N ARG A 27 9.29 17.71 6.50
CA ARG A 27 8.57 16.59 7.14
C ARG A 27 7.42 16.07 6.27
N TYR A 28 6.68 16.94 5.59
CA TYR A 28 5.62 16.54 4.67
C TYR A 28 6.17 15.73 3.48
N PHE A 29 7.28 16.16 2.89
CA PHE A 29 7.94 15.44 1.79
C PHE A 29 8.68 14.17 2.23
N GLU A 30 9.27 14.15 3.43
CA GLU A 30 9.95 12.98 3.99
C GLU A 30 8.95 11.93 4.50
N ASN A 31 7.82 12.35 5.07
CA ASN A 31 6.72 11.46 5.42
C ASN A 31 5.96 10.91 4.20
N ARG A 32 6.04 11.55 3.03
CA ARG A 32 5.65 10.91 1.76
C ARG A 32 6.53 9.69 1.42
N LYS A 33 7.80 9.69 1.83
CA LYS A 33 8.72 8.54 1.65
C LYS A 33 8.61 7.51 2.79
N ALA A 34 8.36 7.96 4.03
CA ALA A 34 8.27 7.09 5.21
C ALA A 34 6.86 6.51 5.44
N GLY A 35 5.80 7.20 5.00
CA GLY A 35 4.41 6.76 5.06
C GLY A 35 4.16 5.45 4.31
N ASP A 36 5.04 5.09 3.38
CA ASP A 36 5.03 3.81 2.66
C ASP A 36 5.39 2.60 3.55
N ARG A 37 6.06 2.83 4.70
CA ARG A 37 6.43 1.75 5.65
C ARG A 37 5.34 1.39 6.66
N MET A 38 4.41 2.29 6.96
CA MET A 38 3.30 2.03 7.89
C MET A 38 2.05 1.45 7.22
N ILE A 39 2.00 1.37 5.88
CA ILE A 39 0.95 0.67 5.14
C ILE A 39 1.40 -0.76 4.82
N ARG A 40 1.36 -1.65 5.81
CA ARG A 40 1.24 -3.11 5.56
C ARG A 40 -0.23 -3.50 5.44
N VAL A 41 -0.95 -2.80 4.56
CA VAL A 41 -2.16 -3.31 3.93
C VAL A 41 -1.87 -3.21 2.44
N GLY A 42 -1.44 -4.33 1.86
CA GLY A 42 -1.05 -4.37 0.45
C GLY A 42 0.21 -3.55 0.16
N SER A 43 1.27 -3.68 0.98
CA SER A 43 2.61 -3.33 0.51
C SER A 43 2.82 -4.13 -0.76
N THR A 44 2.63 -3.51 -1.93
CA THR A 44 2.96 -4.14 -3.21
C THR A 44 4.45 -4.39 -3.11
N PRO A 45 4.93 -5.62 -2.90
CA PRO A 45 6.35 -5.87 -3.00
C PRO A 45 6.69 -5.42 -4.40
N ASP A 46 7.61 -4.45 -4.49
CA ASP A 46 8.24 -3.96 -5.71
C ASP A 46 7.74 -4.73 -6.93
N SER A 47 6.74 -4.18 -7.63
CA SER A 47 5.99 -4.93 -8.64
C SER A 47 6.91 -5.51 -9.73
N SER A 48 8.13 -5.00 -9.85
CA SER A 48 9.21 -5.55 -10.66
C SER A 48 9.57 -7.00 -10.30
N ARG A 49 9.60 -7.33 -8.99
CA ARG A 49 10.19 -8.57 -8.43
C ARG A 49 9.28 -9.80 -8.48
N HIS A 50 8.02 -9.69 -8.88
CA HIS A 50 7.22 -10.89 -9.14
C HIS A 50 7.49 -11.51 -10.52
N MET A 51 8.11 -10.78 -11.44
CA MET A 51 8.37 -11.30 -12.78
C MET A 51 9.81 -11.70 -13.05
N THR A 52 10.72 -11.50 -12.10
CA THR A 52 12.14 -11.83 -12.22
C THR A 52 12.45 -13.32 -12.37
N GLY A 53 11.43 -14.19 -12.37
CA GLY A 53 11.56 -15.64 -12.62
C GLY A 53 10.71 -16.15 -13.80
N PHE A 54 10.13 -15.25 -14.60
CA PHE A 54 9.40 -15.62 -15.82
C PHE A 54 10.31 -15.39 -17.02
N GLU A 55 10.49 -16.42 -17.84
CA GLU A 55 11.06 -16.28 -19.18
C GLU A 55 10.01 -15.61 -20.05
N LEU A 56 10.03 -14.27 -20.06
CA LEU A 56 9.14 -13.45 -20.88
C LEU A 56 9.82 -13.13 -22.20
N ALA A 57 9.09 -13.25 -23.31
CA ALA A 57 9.54 -12.68 -24.56
C ALA A 57 9.72 -11.16 -24.41
N PRO A 58 10.70 -10.53 -25.09
CA PRO A 58 10.98 -9.09 -24.96
C PRO A 58 9.73 -8.21 -25.16
N GLU A 59 8.88 -8.58 -26.12
CA GLU A 59 7.64 -7.86 -26.41
C GLU A 59 6.58 -8.03 -25.30
N GLN A 60 6.46 -9.21 -24.69
CA GLN A 60 5.59 -9.42 -23.53
C GLN A 60 6.06 -8.58 -22.34
N ALA A 61 7.38 -8.57 -22.07
CA ALA A 61 7.96 -7.77 -20.99
C ALA A 61 7.69 -6.26 -21.19
N ARG A 62 7.77 -5.77 -22.44
CA ARG A 62 7.46 -4.37 -22.77
C ARG A 62 6.00 -4.02 -22.52
N ARG A 63 5.05 -4.86 -22.95
CA ARG A 63 3.61 -4.65 -22.75
C ARG A 63 3.25 -4.64 -21.26
N ILE A 64 3.81 -5.58 -20.48
CA ILE A 64 3.60 -5.63 -19.04
C ILE A 64 4.17 -4.38 -18.35
N ARG A 65 5.38 -3.94 -18.74
CA ARG A 65 5.98 -2.72 -18.20
C ARG A 65 5.12 -1.49 -18.46
N GLN A 66 4.58 -1.34 -19.67
CA GLN A 66 3.67 -0.24 -19.99
C GLN A 66 2.39 -0.28 -19.15
N LYS A 67 1.78 -1.47 -19.00
CA LYS A 67 0.61 -1.64 -18.13
C LYS A 67 0.91 -1.21 -16.69
N ARG A 68 2.08 -1.54 -16.14
CA ARG A 68 2.53 -1.11 -14.80
C ARG A 68 2.72 0.39 -14.65
N MET A 69 3.24 1.06 -15.68
CA MET A 69 3.44 2.52 -15.64
C MET A 69 2.11 3.26 -15.49
N SER A 70 1.01 2.72 -16.00
CA SER A 70 -0.32 3.31 -15.83
C SER A 70 -0.91 3.13 -14.43
N PHE A 71 -0.48 2.11 -13.69
CA PHE A 71 -1.03 1.74 -12.38
C PHE A 71 -0.45 2.57 -11.23
N GLN A 72 0.85 2.82 -11.28
CA GLN A 72 1.58 3.55 -10.24
C GLN A 72 0.96 4.92 -9.89
N PRO A 73 0.62 5.80 -10.85
CA PRO A 73 0.02 7.10 -10.52
C PRO A 73 -1.34 6.99 -9.83
N ARG A 74 -2.21 6.07 -10.26
CA ARG A 74 -3.55 5.88 -9.69
C ARG A 74 -3.48 5.46 -8.22
N VAL A 75 -2.61 4.50 -7.90
CA VAL A 75 -2.42 4.07 -6.51
C VAL A 75 -1.77 5.16 -5.67
N GLN A 76 -0.84 5.94 -6.24
CA GLN A 76 -0.17 7.01 -5.53
C GLN A 76 -1.15 8.10 -5.06
N GLU A 77 -2.12 8.46 -5.90
CA GLU A 77 -3.18 9.42 -5.55
C GLU A 77 -4.01 8.92 -4.35
N ILE A 78 -4.44 7.65 -4.39
CA ILE A 78 -5.23 7.08 -3.29
C ILE A 78 -4.39 7.00 -2.00
N ARG A 79 -3.09 6.67 -2.10
CA ARG A 79 -2.16 6.68 -0.96
C ARG A 79 -2.01 8.07 -0.34
N MET A 80 -1.98 9.12 -1.15
CA MET A 80 -1.94 10.50 -0.66
C MET A 80 -3.19 10.85 0.14
N ARG A 81 -4.38 10.55 -0.39
CA ARG A 81 -5.66 10.75 0.32
C ARG A 81 -5.70 10.00 1.65
N LEU A 82 -5.16 8.77 1.67
CA LEU A 82 -5.09 7.95 2.88
C LEU A 82 -4.13 8.56 3.93
N HIS A 83 -3.05 9.20 3.49
CA HIS A 83 -2.16 9.95 4.38
C HIS A 83 -2.84 11.20 4.96
N GLU A 84 -3.57 11.95 4.15
CA GLU A 84 -4.34 13.12 4.61
C GLU A 84 -5.35 12.76 5.69
N GLU A 85 -6.09 11.67 5.50
CA GLU A 85 -7.05 11.16 6.50
C GLU A 85 -6.39 10.78 7.82
N ARG A 86 -5.18 10.19 7.79
CA ARG A 86 -4.41 9.89 9.01
C ARG A 86 -3.94 11.15 9.72
N THR A 87 -3.45 12.13 8.97
CA THR A 87 -3.00 13.41 9.54
C THR A 87 -4.18 14.14 10.18
N ALA A 88 -5.37 14.08 9.57
CA ALA A 88 -6.59 14.63 10.15
C ALA A 88 -6.98 13.92 11.46
N ILE A 89 -6.83 12.60 11.55
CA ILE A 89 -7.06 11.88 12.83
C ILE A 89 -6.04 12.31 13.88
N ALA A 90 -4.76 12.40 13.52
CA ALA A 90 -3.72 12.83 14.46
C ALA A 90 -4.00 14.24 15.00
N ASP A 91 -4.49 15.14 14.16
CA ASP A 91 -4.91 16.48 14.56
C ASP A 91 -6.15 16.45 15.48
N LEU A 92 -7.18 15.66 15.16
CA LEU A 92 -8.37 15.53 16.02
C LEU A 92 -8.06 15.00 17.43
N LEU A 93 -7.01 14.20 17.56
CA LEU A 93 -6.57 13.66 18.86
C LEU A 93 -5.87 14.70 19.75
N THR A 94 -5.44 15.84 19.21
CA THR A 94 -4.81 16.92 20.01
C THR A 94 -5.84 17.90 20.58
N HIS A 95 -7.10 17.82 20.15
CA HIS A 95 -8.17 18.72 20.58
C HIS A 95 -8.81 18.25 21.89
N GLU A 96 -9.24 19.21 22.71
CA GLU A 96 -10.00 18.95 23.93
C GLU A 96 -11.29 19.78 23.94
N PRO A 97 -12.49 19.15 23.99
CA PRO A 97 -12.73 17.70 24.03
C PRO A 97 -12.45 17.00 22.68
N VAL A 98 -12.12 15.71 22.73
CA VAL A 98 -11.89 14.89 21.54
C VAL A 98 -13.20 14.60 20.81
N ASP A 99 -13.27 14.95 19.53
CA ASP A 99 -14.42 14.65 18.66
C ASP A 99 -14.34 13.23 18.08
N THR A 100 -14.84 12.26 18.86
CA THR A 100 -14.85 10.85 18.49
C THR A 100 -15.70 10.56 17.25
N ALA A 101 -16.81 11.28 17.04
CA ALA A 101 -17.69 11.10 15.89
C ALA A 101 -16.98 11.48 14.58
N ARG A 102 -16.14 12.52 14.61
CA ARG A 102 -15.33 12.92 13.46
C ARG A 102 -14.18 11.93 13.20
N ILE A 103 -13.57 11.38 14.25
CA ILE A 103 -12.54 10.32 14.11
C ILE A 103 -13.13 9.07 13.44
N VAL A 104 -14.31 8.60 13.88
CA VAL A 104 -14.98 7.42 13.28
C VAL A 104 -15.23 7.63 11.78
N ARG A 105 -15.75 8.81 11.39
CA ARG A 105 -15.95 9.14 9.97
C ARG A 105 -14.66 9.11 9.15
N LYS A 106 -13.53 9.55 9.71
CA LYS A 106 -12.21 9.46 9.07
C LYS A 106 -11.72 8.00 8.92
N ILE A 107 -12.01 7.15 9.90
CA ILE A 107 -11.70 5.71 9.83
C ILE A 107 -12.50 5.02 8.72
N GLU A 108 -13.78 5.34 8.57
CA GLU A 108 -14.62 4.84 7.48
C GLU A 108 -14.10 5.32 6.11
N GLY A 109 -13.70 6.59 6.00
CA GLY A 109 -13.07 7.17 4.82
C GLY A 109 -11.80 6.39 4.42
N MET A 110 -10.89 6.16 5.37
CA MET A 110 -9.70 5.35 5.13
C MET A 110 -10.02 3.92 4.67
N SER A 111 -11.09 3.32 5.21
CA SER A 111 -11.49 1.95 4.84
C SER A 111 -11.94 1.87 3.38
N ARG A 112 -12.68 2.87 2.89
CA ARG A 112 -13.05 3.00 1.47
C ARG A 112 -11.82 3.17 0.58
N LEU A 113 -10.88 4.04 0.97
CA LEU A 113 -9.63 4.25 0.24
C LEU A 113 -8.78 2.97 0.15
N ARG A 114 -8.70 2.18 1.23
CA ARG A 114 -8.02 0.87 1.22
C ARG A 114 -8.67 -0.08 0.22
N CYS A 115 -10.00 -0.15 0.21
CA CYS A 115 -10.75 -0.96 -0.75
C CYS A 115 -10.46 -0.53 -2.20
N GLU A 116 -10.36 0.78 -2.47
CA GLU A 116 -9.99 1.29 -3.81
C GLU A 116 -8.60 0.82 -4.24
N ILE A 117 -7.61 0.86 -3.34
CA ILE A 117 -6.25 0.33 -3.62
C ILE A 117 -6.31 -1.17 -3.93
N GLU A 118 -7.04 -1.95 -3.14
CA GLU A 118 -7.16 -3.40 -3.33
C GLU A 118 -7.79 -3.74 -4.68
N LYS A 119 -8.85 -3.01 -5.09
CA LYS A 119 -9.47 -3.14 -6.42
C LYS A 119 -8.47 -2.84 -7.54
N GLU A 120 -7.73 -1.74 -7.45
CA GLU A 120 -6.72 -1.39 -8.45
C GLU A 120 -5.63 -2.45 -8.55
N VAL A 121 -5.19 -3.03 -7.43
CA VAL A 121 -4.21 -4.13 -7.41
C VAL A 121 -4.77 -5.35 -8.15
N VAL A 122 -6.00 -5.76 -7.85
CA VAL A 122 -6.64 -6.90 -8.53
C VAL A 122 -6.77 -6.65 -10.02
N PHE A 123 -7.24 -5.46 -10.43
CA PHE A 123 -7.36 -5.13 -11.85
C PHE A 123 -6.00 -5.10 -12.57
N GLN A 124 -4.96 -4.62 -11.89
CA GLN A 124 -3.61 -4.65 -12.45
C GLN A 124 -3.11 -6.09 -12.63
N LEU A 125 -3.34 -6.98 -11.67
CA LEU A 125 -2.99 -8.39 -11.78
C LEU A 125 -3.70 -9.06 -12.96
N LEU A 126 -5.00 -8.81 -13.14
CA LEU A 126 -5.76 -9.34 -14.28
C LEU A 126 -5.22 -8.83 -15.62
N ARG A 127 -4.85 -7.53 -15.69
CA ARG A 127 -4.23 -6.95 -16.89
C ARG A 127 -2.88 -7.56 -17.20
N GLU A 128 -2.07 -7.89 -16.20
CA GLU A 128 -0.78 -8.59 -16.40
C GLU A 128 -0.99 -10.04 -16.82
N GLN A 129 -1.95 -10.73 -16.20
CA GLN A 129 -2.30 -12.12 -16.52
C GLN A 129 -2.74 -12.32 -17.98
N SER A 130 -3.41 -11.32 -18.57
CA SER A 130 -3.83 -11.36 -19.98
C SER A 130 -2.67 -11.41 -20.99
N GLU A 131 -1.46 -11.02 -20.58
CA GLU A 131 -0.26 -11.05 -21.44
C GLU A 131 0.51 -12.36 -21.36
N LEU A 132 0.13 -13.25 -20.44
CA LEU A 132 0.85 -14.49 -20.15
C LEU A 132 0.28 -15.67 -20.94
N THR A 133 1.16 -16.59 -21.34
CA THR A 133 0.76 -17.90 -21.87
C THR A 133 0.04 -18.71 -20.78
N PRO A 134 -0.73 -19.75 -21.14
CA PRO A 134 -1.39 -20.62 -20.16
C PRO A 134 -0.43 -21.17 -19.08
N GLU A 135 0.79 -21.55 -19.45
CA GLU A 135 1.78 -22.08 -18.50
C GLU A 135 2.34 -21.00 -17.58
N GLN A 136 2.66 -19.83 -18.15
CA GLN A 136 3.10 -18.66 -17.38
C GLN A 136 1.99 -18.22 -16.41
N ARG A 137 0.72 -18.24 -16.86
CA ARG A 137 -0.43 -17.91 -16.02
C ARG A 137 -0.54 -18.82 -14.80
N ARG A 138 -0.40 -20.14 -14.97
CA ARG A 138 -0.42 -21.11 -13.84
C ARG A 138 0.67 -20.80 -12.82
N ARG A 139 1.90 -20.56 -13.27
CA ARG A 139 3.03 -20.22 -12.39
C ARG A 139 2.82 -18.88 -11.70
N PHE A 140 2.22 -17.92 -12.38
CA PHE A 140 1.90 -16.59 -11.84
C PHE A 140 0.86 -16.68 -10.71
N ILE A 141 -0.24 -17.40 -10.92
CA ILE A 141 -1.28 -17.61 -9.91
C ILE A 141 -0.70 -18.31 -8.68
N ARG A 142 0.11 -19.36 -8.86
CA ARG A 142 0.74 -20.09 -7.75
C ARG A 142 1.61 -19.16 -6.88
N MET A 143 2.52 -18.42 -7.52
CA MET A 143 3.37 -17.46 -6.82
C MET A 143 2.56 -16.36 -6.11
N MET A 144 1.52 -15.83 -6.74
CA MET A 144 0.67 -14.80 -6.14
C MET A 144 -0.07 -15.34 -4.90
N THR A 145 -0.62 -16.55 -5.01
CA THR A 145 -1.31 -17.24 -3.91
C THR A 145 -0.36 -17.46 -2.73
N ASP A 146 0.85 -17.95 -2.99
CA ASP A 146 1.86 -18.16 -1.94
C ASP A 146 2.22 -16.86 -1.23
N ARG A 147 2.32 -15.74 -1.97
CA ARG A 147 2.61 -14.41 -1.37
C ARG A 147 1.42 -13.88 -0.56
N MET A 148 0.20 -14.04 -1.05
CA MET A 148 -1.00 -13.60 -0.33
C MET A 148 -1.17 -14.38 0.98
N ILE A 149 -0.91 -15.68 0.97
CA ILE A 149 -0.92 -16.55 2.16
C ILE A 149 0.24 -16.22 3.11
N ALA A 150 1.43 -15.92 2.57
CA ALA A 150 2.60 -15.58 3.38
C ALA A 150 2.49 -14.20 4.06
N ASP A 151 1.90 -13.21 3.38
CA ASP A 151 1.66 -11.87 3.97
C ASP A 151 0.77 -11.96 5.21
N GLN A 152 -0.24 -12.84 5.21
CA GLN A 152 -1.09 -13.08 6.38
C GLN A 152 -0.31 -13.63 7.59
N ARG A 153 0.78 -14.39 7.37
CA ARG A 153 1.63 -14.92 8.45
C ARG A 153 2.47 -13.84 9.13
N ASN A 154 2.80 -12.76 8.43
CA ASN A 154 3.66 -11.67 8.89
C ASN A 154 2.90 -10.44 9.41
N ARG A 155 1.56 -10.47 9.45
CA ARG A 155 0.73 -9.41 10.04
C ARG A 155 0.64 -9.47 11.57
N PHE A 156 1.28 -10.43 12.20
CA PHE A 156 1.28 -10.61 13.66
C PHE A 156 2.56 -10.04 14.30
N PRO A 157 2.45 -9.31 15.42
CA PRO A 157 3.61 -9.00 16.25
C PRO A 157 4.33 -10.29 16.65
N PRO A 158 5.67 -10.25 16.82
CA PRO A 158 6.46 -11.41 17.24
C PRO A 158 5.94 -12.09 18.51
N ASP A 159 5.21 -11.34 19.35
CA ASP A 159 4.75 -11.76 20.68
C ASP A 159 3.33 -12.35 20.71
N SER A 160 2.83 -12.83 19.58
CA SER A 160 1.49 -13.46 19.54
C SER A 160 1.45 -14.74 20.39
N PRO A 161 0.37 -14.98 21.17
CA PRO A 161 0.31 -16.08 22.13
C PRO A 161 0.54 -17.45 21.45
N PRO A 162 1.28 -18.36 22.12
CA PRO A 162 1.62 -19.66 21.56
C PRO A 162 0.34 -20.46 21.25
N GLY A 163 0.10 -20.74 19.97
CA GLY A 163 -1.09 -21.44 19.47
C GLY A 163 -1.81 -20.74 18.33
N SER A 164 -1.73 -19.41 18.26
CA SER A 164 -2.27 -18.59 17.16
C SER A 164 -1.75 -19.03 15.78
N LYS A 165 -0.45 -19.32 15.68
CA LYS A 165 0.19 -19.82 14.44
C LYS A 165 -0.34 -21.19 13.98
N ARG A 166 -0.78 -22.09 14.89
CA ARG A 166 -1.30 -23.42 14.53
C ARG A 166 -2.71 -23.36 13.97
N LEU A 167 -3.59 -22.57 14.58
CA LEU A 167 -4.97 -22.38 14.11
C LEU A 167 -4.98 -21.72 12.72
N ILE A 168 -4.11 -20.74 12.50
CA ILE A 168 -3.96 -20.07 11.20
C ILE A 168 -3.36 -21.02 10.17
N ARG A 169 -2.33 -21.81 10.52
CA ARG A 169 -1.79 -22.83 9.59
C ARG A 169 -2.87 -23.80 9.13
N ARG A 170 -3.76 -24.24 10.03
CA ARG A 170 -4.88 -25.13 9.70
C ARG A 170 -5.90 -24.45 8.77
N ARG A 171 -6.24 -23.18 9.04
CA ARG A 171 -7.14 -22.39 8.17
C ARG A 171 -6.56 -22.15 6.78
N LEU A 172 -5.31 -21.71 6.70
CA LEU A 172 -4.61 -21.48 5.42
C LEU A 172 -4.41 -22.75 4.59
N MET A 173 -4.28 -23.92 5.24
CA MET A 173 -4.24 -25.21 4.53
C MET A 173 -5.60 -25.62 3.97
N ASN A 174 -6.70 -25.30 4.66
CA ASN A 174 -8.04 -25.48 4.11
C ASN A 174 -8.31 -24.52 2.94
N ASP A 175 -7.96 -23.23 3.07
CA ASP A 175 -8.16 -22.24 2.01
C ASP A 175 -7.32 -22.55 0.76
N ARG A 176 -6.16 -23.18 0.93
CA ARG A 176 -5.33 -23.66 -0.18
C ARG A 176 -6.02 -24.74 -1.01
N GLY A 177 -6.74 -25.67 -0.38
CA GLY A 177 -7.52 -26.69 -1.12
C GLY A 177 -8.61 -26.07 -1.99
N VAL A 178 -9.31 -25.06 -1.47
CA VAL A 178 -10.35 -24.31 -2.19
C VAL A 178 -9.77 -23.54 -3.39
N LEU A 179 -8.56 -22.99 -3.25
CA LEU A 179 -7.90 -22.27 -4.33
C LEU A 179 -7.31 -23.21 -5.40
N GLU A 180 -6.82 -24.38 -5.01
CA GLU A 180 -6.39 -25.42 -5.95
C GLU A 180 -7.59 -25.91 -6.79
N GLU A 181 -8.76 -26.11 -6.18
CA GLU A 181 -10.03 -26.43 -6.85
C GLU A 181 -10.50 -25.30 -7.80
N PHE A 182 -10.35 -24.03 -7.41
CA PHE A 182 -10.67 -22.88 -8.28
C PHE A 182 -9.76 -22.80 -9.51
N VAL A 183 -8.46 -23.10 -9.35
CA VAL A 183 -7.47 -23.13 -10.43
C VAL A 183 -7.74 -24.28 -11.40
N GLU A 184 -8.22 -25.43 -10.91
CA GLU A 184 -8.63 -26.56 -11.74
C GLU A 184 -9.92 -26.27 -12.52
N THR A 185 -10.92 -25.65 -11.90
CA THR A 185 -12.22 -25.35 -12.54
C THR A 185 -12.17 -24.25 -13.60
N HIS A 186 -11.18 -23.36 -13.56
CA HIS A 186 -11.03 -22.25 -14.51
C HIS A 186 -9.91 -22.48 -15.54
N GLN A 187 -9.51 -23.74 -15.76
CA GLN A 187 -8.69 -24.10 -16.92
C GLN A 187 -9.52 -23.90 -18.21
N PRO A 188 -8.99 -23.21 -19.23
CA PRO A 188 -9.60 -23.23 -20.54
C PRO A 188 -9.54 -24.67 -21.06
N LYS A 189 -10.69 -25.23 -21.45
CA LYS A 189 -10.73 -26.52 -22.16
C LYS A 189 -9.95 -26.32 -23.46
N GLU A 190 -8.93 -27.15 -23.68
CA GLU A 190 -8.24 -27.20 -24.96
C GLU A 190 -9.25 -27.65 -26.02
N GLU A 191 -9.55 -26.74 -26.97
CA GLU A 191 -10.22 -27.03 -28.25
C GLU A 191 -9.17 -27.26 -29.33
#